data_AF-A0A2M7IDQ0-F1
#
_entry.id   AF-A0A2M7IDQ0-F1
#
_cell.length_a   1.000
_cell.length_b   1.000
_cell.length_c   1.000
_cell.angle_alpha   90.00
_cell.angle_beta   90.00
_cell.angle_gamma   90.00
#
_symmetry.space_group_name_H-M   'P 1'
#
loop_
_entity.id
_entity.type
_entity.pdbx_description
1 polymer ?
#
loop_
_entity_poly.entity_id
_entity_poly.type
_entity_poly.pdbx_seq_one_letter_code
_entity_poly.pdbx_strand_id
1 'polypeptide(L)'
;MFLSWYKNEGENPNWANLAKERGFASWADWRLKGYAQRFKCAKAEWGFYEISDPSVVVSGWFGGPFRTWIERHYGGEKTKSFAELAGQPDIAENPTIKAMATNYPRESIISALQVKDGRVFVVEGSHRSCALVVMAKNGRNFPDKLIFAIGKSTLSELPPVGQNTLQ
;
A
#
# COMPACT_ATOMS: atom_id res chain seq x y z
N MET A 1 -4.36 -0.79 -13.10
CA MET A 1 -4.31 -0.51 -11.65
C MET A 1 -5.57 -0.98 -10.92
N PHE A 2 -6.76 -0.41 -11.17
CA PHE A 2 -7.96 -0.78 -10.37
C PHE A 2 -8.35 -2.26 -10.47
N LEU A 3 -8.17 -2.86 -11.66
CA LEU A 3 -8.33 -4.31 -11.84
C LEU A 3 -7.34 -5.13 -10.98
N SER A 4 -6.12 -4.65 -10.81
CA SER A 4 -5.11 -5.31 -9.96
C SER A 4 -5.52 -5.25 -8.48
N TRP A 5 -6.08 -4.13 -8.02
CA TRP A 5 -6.64 -4.04 -6.66
C TRP A 5 -7.79 -5.01 -6.47
N TYR A 6 -8.68 -5.12 -7.48
CA TYR A 6 -9.81 -6.03 -7.43
C TYR A 6 -9.33 -7.49 -7.34
N LYS A 7 -8.35 -7.89 -8.15
CA LYS A 7 -7.75 -9.23 -8.05
C LYS A 7 -7.11 -9.51 -6.69
N ASN A 8 -6.49 -8.50 -6.07
CA ASN A 8 -5.82 -8.66 -4.78
C ASN A 8 -6.79 -8.70 -3.58
N GLU A 9 -7.92 -8.00 -3.66
CA GLU A 9 -8.77 -7.73 -2.50
C GLU A 9 -10.28 -7.86 -2.74
N GLY A 10 -10.74 -7.61 -3.97
CA GLY A 10 -12.15 -7.38 -4.28
C GLY A 10 -13.05 -8.61 -4.11
N GLU A 11 -12.47 -9.81 -4.14
CA GLU A 11 -13.17 -11.08 -3.91
C GLU A 11 -13.21 -11.47 -2.42
N ASN A 12 -12.50 -10.75 -1.54
CA ASN A 12 -12.47 -11.07 -0.12
C ASN A 12 -13.74 -10.55 0.59
N PRO A 13 -14.56 -11.43 1.19
CA PRO A 13 -15.80 -11.03 1.85
C PRO A 13 -15.58 -10.08 3.03
N ASN A 14 -14.45 -10.16 3.72
CA ASN A 14 -14.13 -9.26 4.83
C ASN A 14 -14.01 -7.81 4.36
N TRP A 15 -13.43 -7.59 3.18
CA TRP A 15 -13.29 -6.25 2.61
C TRP A 15 -14.63 -5.72 2.09
N ALA A 16 -15.49 -6.58 1.55
CA ALA A 16 -16.85 -6.21 1.16
C ALA A 16 -17.70 -5.83 2.38
N ASN A 17 -17.59 -6.58 3.48
CA ASN A 17 -18.29 -6.29 4.74
C ASN A 17 -17.80 -4.97 5.36
N LEU A 18 -16.48 -4.78 5.44
CA LEU A 18 -15.91 -3.53 5.95
C LEU A 18 -16.33 -2.32 5.10
N ALA A 19 -16.42 -2.45 3.78
CA ALA A 19 -16.91 -1.37 2.92
C ALA A 19 -18.35 -0.96 3.30
N LYS A 20 -19.24 -1.94 3.51
CA LYS A 20 -20.63 -1.69 3.94
C LYS A 20 -20.70 -1.04 5.32
N GLU A 21 -19.93 -1.55 6.29
CA GLU A 21 -19.83 -0.96 7.64
C GLU A 21 -19.39 0.51 7.61
N ARG A 22 -18.53 0.87 6.64
CA ARG A 22 -18.05 2.24 6.45
C ARG A 22 -19.01 3.14 5.64
N GLY A 23 -20.17 2.61 5.23
CA GLY A 23 -21.21 3.34 4.51
C GLY A 23 -21.07 3.35 2.99
N PHE A 24 -20.31 2.42 2.41
CA PHE A 24 -20.16 2.28 0.96
C PHE A 24 -21.03 1.16 0.39
N ALA A 25 -21.46 1.31 -0.86
CA ALA A 25 -22.33 0.31 -1.50
C ALA A 25 -21.63 -1.02 -1.80
N SER A 26 -20.30 -0.98 -2.01
CA SER A 26 -19.47 -2.15 -2.31
C SER A 26 -17.99 -1.86 -2.04
N TRP A 27 -17.15 -2.90 -2.07
CA TRP A 27 -15.70 -2.75 -2.08
C TRP A 27 -15.22 -1.82 -3.20
N ALA A 28 -15.79 -1.95 -4.40
CA ALA A 28 -15.40 -1.14 -5.54
C ALA A 28 -15.75 0.34 -5.32
N ASP A 29 -16.96 0.60 -4.80
CA ASP A 29 -17.41 1.95 -4.44
C ASP A 29 -16.48 2.57 -3.39
N TRP A 30 -16.13 1.80 -2.36
CA TRP A 30 -15.18 2.20 -1.33
C TRP A 30 -13.80 2.52 -1.89
N ARG A 31 -13.22 1.63 -2.71
CA ARG A 31 -11.91 1.86 -3.32
C ARG A 31 -11.90 3.03 -4.30
N LEU A 32 -12.94 3.21 -5.10
CA LEU A 32 -13.03 4.31 -6.06
C LEU A 32 -13.22 5.65 -5.35
N LYS A 33 -14.27 5.80 -4.55
CA LYS A 33 -14.63 7.08 -3.91
C LYS A 33 -13.75 7.40 -2.72
N GLY A 34 -13.47 6.41 -1.88
CA GLY A 34 -12.71 6.58 -0.64
C GLY A 34 -11.21 6.81 -0.86
N TYR A 35 -10.64 6.31 -1.97
CA TYR A 35 -9.20 6.32 -2.21
C TYR A 35 -8.84 6.84 -3.61
N ALA A 36 -9.23 6.14 -4.67
CA ALA A 36 -8.71 6.40 -6.02
C ALA A 36 -9.04 7.81 -6.52
N GLN A 37 -10.24 8.32 -6.24
CA GLN A 37 -10.64 9.69 -6.56
C GLN A 37 -9.84 10.72 -5.77
N ARG A 38 -9.68 10.51 -4.45
CA ARG A 38 -8.95 11.44 -3.55
C ARG A 38 -7.47 11.51 -3.91
N PHE A 39 -6.88 10.40 -4.34
CA PHE A 39 -5.51 10.32 -4.86
C PHE A 39 -5.37 10.74 -6.33
N LYS A 40 -6.47 11.09 -7.01
CA LYS A 40 -6.52 11.42 -8.44
C LYS A 40 -5.87 10.33 -9.32
N CYS A 41 -6.05 9.06 -8.96
CA CYS A 41 -5.41 7.94 -9.66
C CYS A 41 -5.76 7.87 -11.15
N ALA A 42 -6.97 8.29 -11.55
CA ALA A 42 -7.38 8.34 -12.96
C ALA A 42 -6.63 9.39 -13.79
N LYS A 43 -6.00 10.38 -13.14
CA LYS A 43 -5.18 11.42 -13.78
C LYS A 43 -3.68 11.13 -13.73
N ALA A 44 -3.28 10.03 -13.10
CA ALA A 44 -1.88 9.65 -13.03
C ALA A 44 -1.45 8.91 -14.30
N GLU A 45 -0.21 9.14 -14.73
CA GLU A 45 0.40 8.39 -15.82
C GLU A 45 0.99 7.09 -15.28
N TRP A 46 0.35 5.96 -15.58
CA TRP A 46 0.73 4.66 -15.03
C TRP A 46 1.72 3.92 -15.93
N GLY A 47 2.75 3.36 -15.32
CA GLY A 47 3.63 2.37 -15.92
C GLY A 47 3.72 1.10 -15.06
N PHE A 48 4.03 -0.02 -15.70
CA PHE A 48 4.43 -1.25 -15.02
C PHE A 48 5.95 -1.37 -15.06
N TYR A 49 6.54 -1.66 -13.90
CA TYR A 49 7.97 -1.72 -13.70
C TYR A 49 8.33 -3.04 -13.07
N GLU A 50 9.27 -3.76 -13.69
CA GLU A 50 9.87 -4.95 -13.12
C GLU A 50 11.09 -4.54 -12.29
N ILE A 51 11.07 -4.82 -10.99
CA ILE A 51 12.11 -4.40 -10.04
C ILE A 51 12.84 -5.62 -9.50
N SER A 52 14.17 -5.64 -9.65
CA SER A 52 15.04 -6.77 -9.28
C SER A 52 15.44 -6.83 -7.82
N ASP A 53 15.46 -5.69 -7.13
CA ASP A 53 15.67 -5.63 -5.67
C ASP A 53 14.51 -4.87 -5.02
N PRO A 54 13.34 -5.51 -4.91
CA PRO A 54 12.14 -4.83 -4.44
C PRO A 54 12.26 -4.40 -2.98
N SER A 55 13.03 -5.12 -2.16
CA SER A 55 13.23 -4.76 -0.75
C SER A 55 14.02 -3.47 -0.59
N VAL A 56 15.12 -3.30 -1.34
CA VAL A 56 15.90 -2.05 -1.32
C VAL A 56 15.07 -0.88 -1.82
N VAL A 57 14.36 -1.05 -2.94
CA VAL A 57 13.55 0.03 -3.52
C VAL A 57 12.41 0.44 -2.59
N VAL A 58 11.63 -0.52 -2.08
CA VAL A 58 10.47 -0.24 -1.22
C VAL A 58 10.88 0.34 0.14
N SER A 59 12.07 0.03 0.63
CA SER A 59 12.57 0.61 1.90
C SER A 59 12.60 2.13 1.88
N GLY A 60 12.91 2.74 0.72
CA GLY A 60 12.91 4.20 0.52
C GLY A 60 11.54 4.79 0.17
N TRP A 61 10.50 3.96 0.04
CA TRP A 61 9.15 4.42 -0.25
C TRP A 61 8.34 4.64 1.03
N PHE A 62 7.24 5.35 0.87
CA PHE A 62 6.34 5.75 1.95
C PHE A 62 5.05 4.94 1.93
N GLY A 63 4.52 4.62 3.10
CA GLY A 63 3.15 4.10 3.20
C GLY A 63 2.13 5.19 2.85
N GLY A 64 1.07 4.84 2.13
CA GLY A 64 -0.01 5.77 1.83
C GLY A 64 -0.68 6.31 3.10
N PRO A 65 -1.26 7.53 3.07
CA PRO A 65 -1.86 8.20 4.23
C PRO A 65 -3.24 7.63 4.57
N PHE A 66 -3.29 6.34 4.85
CA PHE A 66 -4.50 5.62 5.23
C PHE A 66 -4.76 5.85 6.71
N ARG A 67 -5.96 6.31 7.08
CA ARG A 67 -6.34 6.58 8.47
C ARG A 67 -5.95 5.48 9.45
N THR A 68 -6.26 4.22 9.14
CA THR A 68 -5.93 3.08 10.02
C THR A 68 -4.41 2.89 10.19
N TRP A 69 -3.60 3.19 9.17
CA TRP A 69 -2.15 3.16 9.28
C TRP A 69 -1.60 4.36 10.06
N ILE A 70 -2.17 5.55 9.83
CA ILE A 70 -1.83 6.77 10.57
C ILE A 70 -2.03 6.55 12.08
N GLU A 71 -3.21 6.07 12.45
CA GLU A 71 -3.62 5.83 13.84
C GLU A 71 -2.78 4.74 14.53
N ARG A 72 -2.40 3.69 13.81
CA ARG A 72 -1.76 2.51 14.42
C ARG A 72 -0.25 2.50 14.33
N HIS A 73 0.32 3.01 13.24
CA HIS A 73 1.72 2.74 12.87
C HIS A 73 2.54 4.01 12.59
N TYR A 74 1.89 5.14 12.31
CA TYR A 74 2.61 6.37 11.95
C TYR A 74 2.78 7.32 13.13
N GLY A 75 2.22 7.02 14.30
CA GLY A 75 2.41 7.83 15.50
C GLY A 75 1.87 9.25 15.36
N GLY A 76 0.76 9.43 14.63
CA GLY A 76 0.16 10.74 14.35
C GLY A 76 0.65 11.41 13.07
N GLU A 77 1.76 10.94 12.48
CA GLU A 77 2.24 11.43 11.19
C GLU A 77 1.38 10.96 10.01
N LYS A 78 1.33 11.75 8.93
CA LYS A 78 0.57 11.38 7.72
C LYS A 78 1.12 10.12 7.04
N THR A 79 2.41 9.86 7.17
CA THR A 79 3.13 8.80 6.47
C THR A 79 4.39 8.41 7.24
N LYS A 80 4.93 7.23 6.95
CA LYS A 80 6.29 6.79 7.30
C LYS A 80 6.91 6.00 6.16
N SER A 81 8.24 6.02 6.08
CA SER A 81 8.95 5.12 5.17
C SER A 81 8.81 3.67 5.60
N PHE A 82 8.91 2.72 4.66
CA PHE A 82 8.88 1.30 5.03
C PHE A 82 10.12 0.87 5.81
N ALA A 83 11.27 1.53 5.62
CA ALA A 83 12.45 1.34 6.46
C ALA A 83 12.15 1.65 7.94
N GLU A 84 11.51 2.80 8.21
CA GLU A 84 11.10 3.17 9.57
C GLU A 84 10.05 2.22 10.14
N LEU A 85 9.08 1.80 9.32
CA LEU A 85 8.02 0.86 9.75
C LEU A 85 8.59 -0.49 10.14
N ALA A 86 9.54 -1.05 9.38
CA ALA A 86 10.19 -2.32 9.73
C ALA A 86 11.01 -2.24 11.04
N GLY A 87 11.30 -1.02 11.51
CA GLY A 87 11.87 -0.75 12.83
C GLY A 87 10.92 -1.04 14.00
N GLN A 88 9.61 -1.00 13.77
CA GLN A 88 8.62 -0.99 14.84
C GLN A 88 8.19 -2.42 15.23
N PRO A 89 8.10 -2.75 16.53
CA PRO A 89 7.72 -4.09 16.98
C PRO A 89 6.34 -4.55 16.50
N ASP A 90 5.35 -3.66 16.45
CA ASP A 90 3.98 -3.95 16.01
C ASP A 90 3.88 -4.26 14.51
N ILE A 91 4.85 -3.81 13.71
CA ILE A 91 5.02 -4.19 12.30
C ILE A 91 5.85 -5.47 12.17
N ALA A 92 7.02 -5.53 12.81
CA ALA A 92 7.95 -6.66 12.70
C ALA A 92 7.36 -7.96 13.25
N GLU A 93 6.58 -7.87 14.33
CA GLU A 93 5.92 -9.01 14.98
C GLU A 93 4.50 -9.27 14.48
N ASN A 94 4.00 -8.47 13.53
CA ASN A 94 2.67 -8.66 12.98
C ASN A 94 2.55 -10.04 12.30
N PRO A 95 1.61 -10.92 12.71
CA PRO A 95 1.52 -12.27 12.18
C PRO A 95 1.29 -12.32 10.66
N THR A 96 0.54 -11.36 10.11
CA THR A 96 0.28 -11.27 8.67
C THR A 96 1.55 -10.91 7.91
N ILE A 97 2.32 -9.93 8.42
CA ILE A 97 3.57 -9.50 7.80
C ILE A 97 4.64 -10.59 7.90
N LYS A 98 4.77 -11.26 9.05
CA LYS A 98 5.70 -12.39 9.22
C LYS A 98 5.38 -13.55 8.28
N ALA A 99 4.10 -13.90 8.15
CA ALA A 99 3.65 -14.94 7.24
C ALA A 99 4.02 -14.59 5.78
N MET A 100 3.76 -13.34 5.36
CA MET A 100 4.15 -12.86 4.02
C MET A 100 5.66 -12.79 3.82
N ALA A 101 6.44 -12.39 4.83
CA ALA A 101 7.91 -12.38 4.76
C ALA A 101 8.49 -13.79 4.65
N THR A 102 7.76 -14.81 5.12
CA THR A 102 8.14 -16.22 4.98
C THR A 102 7.75 -16.76 3.62
N ASN A 103 6.49 -16.54 3.21
CA ASN A 103 5.91 -17.02 1.96
C ASN A 103 5.33 -15.84 1.16
N TYR A 104 6.19 -15.15 0.42
CA TYR A 104 5.81 -13.93 -0.28
C TYR A 104 4.95 -14.23 -1.52
N PRO A 105 3.84 -13.50 -1.74
CA PRO A 105 2.99 -13.72 -2.91
C PRO A 105 3.65 -13.20 -4.20
N ARG A 106 4.25 -14.13 -4.96
CA ARG A 106 5.06 -13.85 -6.17
C ARG A 106 4.29 -13.17 -7.31
N GLU A 107 3.00 -13.47 -7.45
CA GLU A 107 2.15 -12.92 -8.52
C GLU A 107 1.48 -11.59 -8.13
N SER A 108 1.84 -11.02 -6.98
CA SER A 108 1.24 -9.79 -6.51
C SER A 108 1.85 -8.55 -7.15
N ILE A 109 1.00 -7.56 -7.41
CA ILE A 109 1.42 -6.22 -7.84
C ILE A 109 1.30 -5.29 -6.64
N ILE A 110 2.33 -4.47 -6.42
CA ILE A 110 2.27 -3.32 -5.52
C ILE A 110 1.96 -2.09 -6.36
N SER A 111 0.98 -1.29 -5.92
CA SER A 111 0.64 -0.04 -6.60
C SER A 111 1.15 1.16 -5.81
N ALA A 112 1.84 2.07 -6.48
CA ALA A 112 2.38 3.28 -5.87
C ALA A 112 2.12 4.54 -6.72
N LEU A 113 2.14 5.69 -6.07
CA LEU A 113 2.09 6.99 -6.71
C LEU A 113 3.37 7.77 -6.42
N GLN A 114 4.01 8.27 -7.47
CA GLN A 114 5.07 9.26 -7.37
C GLN A 114 4.45 10.66 -7.38
N VAL A 115 4.68 11.46 -6.34
CA VAL A 115 4.21 12.87 -6.28
C VAL A 115 5.25 13.81 -6.91
N LYS A 116 4.90 15.10 -7.08
CA LYS A 116 5.72 16.08 -7.82
C LYS A 116 7.16 16.22 -7.34
N ASP A 117 7.42 16.03 -6.05
CA ASP A 117 8.77 16.14 -5.47
C ASP A 117 9.60 14.85 -5.58
N GLY A 118 9.08 13.83 -6.28
CA GLY A 118 9.77 12.58 -6.54
C GLY A 118 9.54 11.49 -5.49
N ARG A 119 8.94 11.81 -4.33
CA ARG A 119 8.59 10.80 -3.32
C ARG A 119 7.56 9.81 -3.85
N VAL A 120 7.68 8.55 -3.43
CA VAL A 120 6.82 7.45 -3.88
C VAL A 120 6.02 6.91 -2.70
N PHE A 121 4.70 6.85 -2.86
CA PHE A 121 3.76 6.41 -1.84
C PHE A 121 3.04 5.14 -2.29
N VAL A 122 3.12 4.07 -1.50
CA VAL A 122 2.38 2.83 -1.75
C VAL A 122 0.90 3.07 -1.45
N VAL A 123 0.08 2.97 -2.49
CA VAL A 123 -1.38 3.17 -2.41
C VAL A 123 -2.17 1.87 -2.40
N GLU A 124 -1.51 0.74 -2.63
CA GLU A 124 -2.03 -0.61 -2.39
C GLU A 124 -0.86 -1.58 -2.21
N GLY A 125 -0.98 -2.51 -1.25
CA GLY A 125 0.09 -3.46 -0.92
C GLY A 125 1.00 -3.06 0.26
N SER A 126 0.52 -2.25 1.21
CA SER A 126 1.34 -1.82 2.37
C SER A 126 1.86 -2.99 3.22
N HIS A 127 1.04 -4.01 3.52
CA HIS A 127 1.52 -5.20 4.26
C HIS A 127 2.61 -5.96 3.50
N ARG A 128 2.44 -6.12 2.18
CA ARG A 128 3.44 -6.75 1.31
C ARG A 128 4.72 -5.93 1.24
N SER A 129 4.60 -4.62 1.25
CA SER A 129 5.74 -3.70 1.30
C SER A 129 6.50 -3.82 2.62
N CYS A 130 5.80 -3.84 3.77
CA CYS A 130 6.42 -4.13 5.06
C CYS A 130 7.10 -5.50 5.07
N ALA A 131 6.48 -6.53 4.49
CA ALA A 131 7.04 -7.87 4.45
C ALA A 131 8.37 -7.93 3.69
N LEU A 132 8.49 -7.21 2.57
CA LEU A 132 9.76 -7.10 1.82
C LEU A 132 10.88 -6.49 2.68
N VAL A 133 10.58 -5.41 3.39
CA VAL A 133 11.58 -4.68 4.19
C VAL A 133 11.92 -5.44 5.47
N VAL A 134 10.94 -6.09 6.12
CA VAL A 134 11.17 -6.99 7.27
C VAL A 134 12.01 -8.19 6.84
N MET A 135 11.75 -8.76 5.67
CA MET A 135 12.57 -9.85 5.10
C MET A 135 14.04 -9.40 4.99
N ALA A 136 14.30 -8.25 4.34
CA ALA A 136 15.64 -7.70 4.16
C ALA A 136 16.35 -7.38 5.47
N LYS A 137 15.63 -6.78 6.44
CA LYS A 137 16.16 -6.51 7.78
C LYS A 137 16.62 -7.77 8.51
N ASN A 138 15.98 -8.91 8.23
CA ASN A 138 16.33 -10.21 8.79
C ASN A 138 17.40 -10.95 7.95
N GLY A 139 18.11 -10.25 7.06
CA GLY A 139 19.18 -10.82 6.24
C GLY A 139 18.70 -11.70 5.09
N ARG A 140 17.41 -11.63 4.74
CA ARG A 140 16.81 -12.38 3.62
C ARG A 140 16.34 -11.41 2.54
N ASN A 141 16.64 -11.69 1.27
CA ASN A 141 16.08 -10.90 0.18
C ASN A 141 15.02 -11.70 -0.57
N PHE A 142 14.07 -10.98 -1.18
CA PHE A 142 13.20 -11.60 -2.16
C PHE A 142 14.05 -11.98 -3.38
N PRO A 143 14.11 -13.26 -3.78
CA PRO A 143 15.11 -13.76 -4.71
C PRO A 143 14.81 -13.45 -6.18
N ASP A 144 13.60 -12.95 -6.46
CA ASP A 144 13.11 -12.73 -7.81
C ASP A 144 12.77 -11.26 -8.06
N LYS A 145 12.26 -10.98 -9.25
CA LYS A 145 11.75 -9.66 -9.60
C LYS A 145 10.28 -9.54 -9.24
N LEU A 146 9.82 -8.33 -8.93
CA LEU A 146 8.41 -8.03 -8.72
C LEU A 146 7.92 -6.94 -9.67
N ILE A 147 6.65 -7.03 -10.04
CA ILE A 147 5.99 -6.03 -10.87
C ILE A 147 5.35 -4.98 -9.95
N PHE A 148 5.67 -3.72 -10.22
CA PHE A 148 5.08 -2.56 -9.57
C PHE A 148 4.28 -1.75 -10.58
N ALA A 149 3.07 -1.34 -10.21
CA ALA A 149 2.34 -0.33 -10.95
C ALA A 149 2.65 1.04 -10.31
N ILE A 150 3.39 1.90 -11.01
CA ILE A 150 3.77 3.22 -10.49
C ILE A 150 3.10 4.29 -11.35
N GLY A 151 2.30 5.14 -10.71
CA GLY A 151 1.62 6.26 -11.35
C GLY A 151 2.31 7.57 -11.03
N LYS A 152 2.66 8.37 -12.05
CA LYS A 152 3.11 9.75 -11.84
C LYS A 152 1.89 10.63 -11.56
N SER A 153 1.79 11.15 -10.34
CA SER A 153 0.66 11.94 -9.87
C SER A 153 0.86 13.44 -10.14
N THR A 154 -0.25 14.14 -10.38
CA THR A 154 -0.27 15.60 -10.43
C THR A 154 -0.30 16.25 -9.04
N LEU A 155 -0.29 15.47 -7.96
CA LEU A 155 -0.34 15.95 -6.59
C LEU A 155 1.07 16.21 -6.04
N SER A 156 1.20 17.21 -5.18
CA SER A 156 2.44 17.45 -4.41
C SER A 156 2.50 16.60 -3.14
N GLU A 157 1.34 16.17 -2.62
CA GLU A 157 1.21 15.31 -1.45
C GLU A 157 -0.09 14.50 -1.60
N LEU A 158 -0.15 13.30 -1.01
CA LEU A 158 -1.39 12.54 -0.91
C LEU A 158 -2.21 12.99 0.30
N PRO A 159 -3.52 13.29 0.15
CA PRO A 159 -4.37 13.62 1.29
C PRO A 159 -4.67 12.38 2.14
N PRO A 160 -4.92 12.51 3.45
CA PRO A 160 -5.42 11.39 4.25
C PRO A 160 -6.74 10.84 3.73
N VAL A 161 -6.88 9.50 3.79
CA VAL A 161 -8.05 8.77 3.24
C VAL A 161 -8.52 7.66 4.18
N GLY A 162 -9.71 7.11 3.91
CA GLY A 162 -10.31 6.04 4.71
C GLY A 162 -11.20 6.51 5.86
N GLN A 163 -11.75 7.73 5.78
CA GLN A 163 -12.86 8.19 6.63
C GLN A 163 -14.17 7.50 6.22
N ASN A 164 -15.09 7.36 7.19
CA ASN A 164 -16.45 6.86 6.94
C ASN A 164 -17.27 7.93 6.21
N THR A 165 -18.22 7.51 5.39
CA THR A 165 -19.19 8.43 4.74
C THR A 165 -20.38 8.77 5.63
N LEU A 166 -20.48 8.12 6.81
CA LEU A 166 -21.58 8.27 7.77
C LEU A 166 -21.31 9.33 8.87
N GLN A 167 -20.42 10.29 8.61
CA GLN A 167 -20.19 11.44 9.51
C GLN A 167 -20.87 12.70 8.97
#